data_AF-X0UR47-F1
#
_entry.id   AF-X0UR47-F1
#
_cell.length_a   1.000
_cell.length_b   1.000
_cell.length_c   1.000
_cell.angle_alpha   90.00
_cell.angle_beta   90.00
_cell.angle_gamma   90.00
#
_symmetry.space_group_name_H-M   'P 1'
#
loop_
_entity.id
_entity.type
_entity.pdbx_description
1 polymer ?
#
loop_
_entity_poly.entity_id
_entity_poly.type
_entity_poly.pdbx_seq_one_letter_code
_entity_poly.pdbx_strand_id
1 'polypeptide(L)'
;MTDRERFNNQMHYKPFDRSFNMEFRYWEETFHKWSIFVDNNITNDEEAEIFFNFDIIDAVGRPWIPSLNTPWINPPFEEKVIKETKTK
;
A
#
# COMPACT_ATOMS: atom_id res chain seq x y z
N MET A 1 14.93 -13.66 6.65
CA MET A 1 15.07 -12.20 6.47
C MET A 1 13.75 -11.54 6.84
N THR A 2 13.74 -10.33 7.40
CA THR A 2 12.48 -9.58 7.59
C THR A 2 11.95 -9.06 6.25
N ASP A 3 10.65 -8.77 6.16
CA ASP A 3 10.03 -8.27 4.93
C ASP A 3 10.66 -6.94 4.46
N ARG A 4 10.98 -6.07 5.42
CA ARG A 4 11.70 -4.81 5.16
C ARG A 4 13.11 -5.04 4.61
N GLU A 5 13.87 -5.96 5.20
CA GLU A 5 15.21 -6.31 4.71
C GLU A 5 15.14 -6.93 3.31
N ARG A 6 14.14 -7.79 3.06
CA ARG A 6 13.92 -8.43 1.76
C ARG A 6 13.61 -7.41 0.67
N PHE A 7 12.64 -6.53 0.92
CA PHE A 7 12.32 -5.43 0.01
C PHE A 7 13.56 -4.58 -0.30
N ASN A 8 14.26 -4.14 0.74
CA ASN A 8 15.43 -3.29 0.56
C ASN A 8 16.56 -4.01 -0.19
N ASN A 9 16.81 -5.29 0.08
CA ASN A 9 17.84 -6.04 -0.62
C ASN A 9 17.49 -6.28 -2.08
N GLN A 10 16.25 -6.65 -2.39
CA GLN A 10 15.78 -6.87 -3.75
C GLN A 10 15.87 -5.58 -4.59
N MET A 11 15.47 -4.44 -4.05
CA MET A 11 15.55 -3.13 -4.73
C MET A 11 16.99 -2.64 -4.97
N HIS A 12 17.97 -3.17 -4.23
CA HIS A 12 19.37 -2.79 -4.31
C HIS A 12 20.29 -3.91 -4.80
N TYR A 13 19.75 -4.92 -5.49
CA TYR A 13 20.51 -6.03 -6.08
C TYR A 13 21.42 -6.77 -5.07
N LYS A 14 20.99 -6.85 -3.81
CA LYS A 14 21.66 -7.61 -2.75
C LYS A 14 21.02 -9.02 -2.63
N PRO A 15 21.71 -10.00 -2.02
CA PRO A 15 21.12 -11.31 -1.75
C PRO A 15 19.83 -11.21 -0.91
N PHE A 16 18.82 -11.99 -1.30
CA PHE A 16 17.53 -12.13 -0.60
C PHE A 16 17.09 -13.60 -0.59
N ASP A 17 16.22 -13.97 0.35
CA ASP A 17 15.80 -15.38 0.58
C ASP A 17 14.66 -15.84 -0.34
N ARG A 18 13.79 -14.91 -0.76
CA ARG A 18 12.77 -15.06 -1.81
C ARG A 18 12.37 -13.69 -2.34
N SER A 19 11.68 -13.64 -3.48
CA SER A 19 11.11 -12.38 -3.96
C SER A 19 10.12 -11.82 -2.94
N PHE A 20 10.21 -10.52 -2.71
CA PHE A 20 9.18 -9.71 -2.05
C PHE A 20 7.92 -9.72 -2.90
N ASN A 21 6.77 -9.91 -2.27
CA ASN A 21 5.46 -10.06 -2.88
C ASN A 21 4.43 -9.25 -2.09
N MET A 22 3.78 -8.30 -2.76
CA MET A 22 2.73 -7.45 -2.20
C MET A 22 1.65 -7.24 -3.24
N GLU A 23 0.42 -6.97 -2.80
CA GLU A 23 -0.74 -6.72 -3.66
C GLU A 23 -1.17 -5.26 -3.59
N PHE A 24 -1.74 -4.74 -4.69
CA PHE A 24 -2.32 -3.39 -4.76
C PHE A 24 -3.81 -3.40 -4.42
N ARG A 25 -4.18 -4.13 -3.37
CA ARG A 25 -5.54 -4.28 -2.85
C ARG A 25 -6.53 -4.85 -3.87
N TYR A 26 -7.76 -5.08 -3.42
CA TYR A 26 -8.84 -5.59 -4.26
C TYR A 26 -9.98 -4.58 -4.42
N TRP A 27 -10.75 -4.74 -5.50
CA TRP A 27 -12.02 -4.02 -5.64
C TRP A 27 -13.03 -4.55 -4.62
N GLU A 28 -13.81 -3.67 -4.00
CA GLU A 28 -14.78 -4.02 -2.95
C GLU A 28 -15.72 -5.16 -3.38
N GLU A 29 -16.16 -5.18 -4.63
CA GLU A 29 -17.08 -6.20 -5.13
C GLU A 29 -16.47 -7.60 -5.21
N THR A 30 -15.14 -7.72 -5.22
CA THR A 30 -14.47 -9.03 -5.29
C THR A 30 -14.67 -9.83 -4.02
N PHE A 31 -14.65 -9.19 -2.85
CA PHE A 31 -14.87 -9.84 -1.54
C PHE A 31 -16.23 -10.56 -1.46
N HIS A 32 -17.21 -10.13 -2.25
CA HIS A 32 -18.55 -10.72 -2.28
C HIS A 32 -18.79 -11.67 -3.46
N LYS A 33 -17.91 -11.69 -4.47
CA LYS A 33 -18.11 -12.43 -5.72
C LYS A 33 -17.17 -13.61 -5.88
N TRP A 34 -15.94 -13.49 -5.42
CA TRP A 34 -14.93 -14.52 -5.64
C TRP A 34 -15.01 -15.58 -4.55
N SER A 35 -15.10 -16.85 -4.94
CA SER A 35 -15.24 -17.96 -3.99
C SER A 35 -14.11 -18.00 -2.97
N ILE A 36 -12.88 -17.66 -3.37
CA ILE A 36 -11.75 -17.63 -2.45
C ILE A 36 -11.92 -16.65 -1.28
N PHE A 37 -12.66 -15.55 -1.48
CA PHE A 37 -12.95 -14.60 -0.40
C PHE A 37 -14.19 -15.01 0.38
N VAL A 38 -15.27 -15.39 -0.32
CA VAL A 38 -16.53 -15.78 0.30
C VAL A 38 -16.38 -17.02 1.17
N ASP A 39 -15.72 -18.07 0.66
CA ASP A 39 -15.57 -19.35 1.36
C ASP A 39 -14.63 -19.25 2.57
N ASN A 40 -13.78 -18.22 2.61
CA ASN A 40 -12.83 -17.96 3.70
C ASN A 40 -13.23 -16.77 4.59
N ASN A 41 -14.42 -16.21 4.42
CA ASN A 41 -14.92 -15.04 5.16
C ASN A 41 -13.99 -13.82 5.11
N ILE A 42 -13.35 -13.55 3.97
CA ILE A 42 -12.46 -12.41 3.76
C ILE A 42 -13.28 -11.24 3.22
N THR A 43 -13.23 -10.11 3.93
CA THR A 43 -14.08 -8.93 3.70
C THR A 43 -13.29 -7.65 3.47
N ASN A 44 -11.97 -7.67 3.67
CA ASN A 44 -11.09 -6.53 3.48
C ASN A 44 -9.67 -6.96 3.05
N ASP A 45 -8.86 -5.97 2.67
CA ASP A 45 -7.50 -6.18 2.16
C ASP A 45 -6.56 -6.77 3.22
N GLU A 46 -6.64 -6.33 4.49
CA GLU A 46 -5.76 -6.83 5.57
C GLU A 46 -5.96 -8.33 5.79
N GLU A 47 -7.21 -8.79 5.79
CA GLU A 47 -7.55 -10.22 5.86
C GLU A 47 -7.02 -10.99 4.65
N ALA A 48 -7.14 -10.41 3.44
CA ALA A 48 -6.62 -11.03 2.22
C ALA A 48 -5.09 -11.13 2.23
N GLU A 49 -4.40 -10.08 2.71
CA GLU A 49 -2.96 -10.03 2.82
C GLU A 49 -2.42 -11.10 3.77
N ILE A 50 -3.08 -11.29 4.91
CA ILE A 50 -2.78 -12.37 5.86
C ILE A 50 -3.04 -13.73 5.23
N PHE A 51 -4.19 -13.91 4.56
CA PHE A 51 -4.59 -15.19 3.96
C PHE A 51 -3.62 -15.66 2.88
N PHE A 52 -3.18 -14.76 2.01
CA PHE A 52 -2.21 -15.06 0.95
C PHE A 52 -0.75 -14.99 1.40
N ASN A 53 -0.52 -14.63 2.67
CA ASN A 53 0.81 -14.53 3.27
C ASN A 53 1.73 -13.59 2.46
N PHE A 54 1.22 -12.41 2.11
CA PHE A 54 2.00 -11.34 1.47
C PHE A 54 3.00 -10.73 2.46
N ASP A 55 4.06 -10.11 1.91
CA ASP A 55 5.02 -9.38 2.72
C ASP A 55 4.41 -8.10 3.29
N ILE A 56 4.69 -7.82 4.56
CA ILE A 56 4.11 -6.67 5.26
C ILE A 56 4.67 -5.37 4.68
N ILE A 57 3.75 -4.49 4.28
CA ILE A 57 4.03 -3.09 3.95
C ILE A 57 3.06 -2.17 4.71
N ASP A 58 3.55 -1.62 5.80
CA ASP A 58 2.79 -0.65 6.60
C ASP A 58 3.46 0.73 6.53
N ALA A 59 2.64 1.78 6.47
CA ALA A 59 3.13 3.14 6.40
C ALA A 59 3.49 3.64 7.80
N VAL A 60 4.68 4.21 7.95
CA VAL A 60 5.04 4.98 9.16
C VAL A 60 4.39 6.36 9.07
N GLY A 61 3.09 6.43 9.31
CA GLY A 61 2.31 7.66 9.32
C GLY A 61 1.09 7.50 10.21
N ARG A 62 1.16 8.03 11.44
CA ARG A 62 0.03 7.96 12.38
C ARG A 62 -1.08 8.90 11.90
N PRO A 63 -2.30 8.42 11.59
CA PRO A 63 -3.38 9.27 11.05
C PRO A 63 -3.76 10.44 11.96
N TRP A 64 -3.50 10.32 13.27
CA TRP A 64 -3.82 11.32 14.28
C TRP A 64 -2.72 12.38 14.50
N ILE A 65 -1.58 12.28 13.82
CA ILE A 65 -0.53 13.31 13.83
C ILE A 65 -0.45 13.90 12.43
N PRO A 66 -1.09 15.06 12.17
CA PRO A 66 -1.21 15.65 10.84
C PRO A 66 0.15 15.87 10.14
N SER A 67 1.21 16.12 10.90
CA SER A 67 2.56 16.35 10.37
C SER A 67 3.31 15.07 9.97
N LEU A 68 2.86 13.89 10.38
CA LEU A 68 3.41 12.59 9.98
C LEU A 68 2.50 11.83 9.01
N ASN A 69 1.31 12.37 8.72
CA ASN A 69 0.39 11.85 7.74
C ASN A 69 0.66 12.52 6.37
N THR A 70 1.87 12.34 5.83
CA THR A 70 2.16 12.87 4.48
C THR A 70 1.64 11.87 3.46
N PRO A 71 0.58 12.16 2.69
CA PRO A 71 -0.17 11.12 1.98
C PRO A 71 0.57 10.47 0.80
N TRP A 72 1.72 11.00 0.38
CA TRP A 72 2.31 10.55 -0.88
C TRP A 72 3.75 11.04 -1.14
N ILE A 73 3.99 12.35 -1.03
CA ILE A 73 5.25 12.99 -1.39
C ILE A 73 5.62 14.02 -0.30
N ASN A 74 6.80 13.85 0.31
CA ASN A 74 7.35 14.75 1.33
C ASN A 74 8.81 15.12 0.99
N PRO A 75 9.13 16.41 0.75
CA PRO A 75 8.23 17.56 0.70
C PRO A 75 7.30 17.50 -0.52
N PRO A 76 6.10 18.11 -0.46
CA PRO A 76 5.24 18.26 -1.64
C PRO A 76 5.97 19.03 -2.75
N PHE A 77 5.51 18.85 -3.99
CA PHE A 77 5.94 19.71 -5.09
C PHE A 77 5.55 21.17 -4.82
N GLU A 78 6.31 22.10 -5.38
CA GLU A 78 5.97 23.53 -5.35
C GLU A 78 4.61 23.76 -6.01
N GLU A 79 3.69 24.43 -5.30
CA GLU A 79 2.41 24.83 -5.86
C GLU A 79 2.62 26.04 -6.79
N LYS A 80 2.27 25.89 -8.06
CA LYS A 80 2.37 26.96 -9.06
C LYS A 80 1.11 27.04 -9.90
N VAL A 81 0.51 28.23 -9.96
CA VAL A 81 -0.63 28.50 -10.83
C VAL A 81 -0.14 28.60 -12.27
N ILE A 82 -0.55 27.64 -13.11
CA ILE A 82 -0.24 27.64 -14.56
C ILE A 82 -1.25 28.45 -15.37
N LYS A 83 -2.47 28.64 -14.87
CA LYS A 83 -3.54 29.43 -15.50
C LYS A 83 -4.67 29.71 -14.51
N GLU A 84 -5.18 30.94 -14.50
CA GLU A 84 -6.41 31.30 -13.79
C GLU A 84 -7.56 31.51 -14.77
N THR A 85 -8.77 31.11 -14.38
CA THR A 85 -10.02 31.41 -15.08
C THR A 85 -10.96 32.13 -14.14
N LYS A 86 -11.79 33.04 -14.67
CA LYS A 86 -12.76 33.79 -13.86
C LYS A 86 -13.66 32.83 -13.10
N THR A 87 -13.72 32.99 -11.79
CA THR A 87 -14.70 32.34 -10.93
C THR A 87 -16.09 32.83 -11.35
N LYS A 88 -17.02 31.89 -11.59
CA LYS A 88 -18.43 32.21 -11.87
C LYS A 88 -19.14 32.69 -10.62
#